data_AF-A0A7W1ZU32-F1
#
_entry.id   AF-A0A7W1ZU32-F1
#
_cell.length_a   1.000
_cell.length_b   1.000
_cell.length_c   1.000
_cell.angle_alpha   90.00
_cell.angle_beta   90.00
_cell.angle_gamma   90.00
#
_symmetry.space_group_name_H-M   'P 1'
#
loop_
_entity.id
_entity.type
_entity.pdbx_description
1 polymer ?
#
loop_
_entity_poly.entity_id
_entity_poly.type
_entity_poly.pdbx_seq_one_letter_code
_entity_poly.pdbx_strand_id
1 'polypeptide(L)'
;MTKDEMQSTLSQHLAKFRTWTYAQLAERVVRDRREHDCLDHLEGTVPEGTTYQIEINAFWDDKPHGDIRVCGDLSADPQKRLLGFLPIYTPDVTDSFIMSPDGTFVGEDERDIAEPGAGPNERERGHAS
;
A
#
# COMPACT_ATOMS: atom_id res chain seq x y z
N MET A 1 5.13 -10.05 15.01
CA MET A 1 4.28 -10.13 13.80
C MET A 1 5.15 -10.35 12.57
N THR A 2 4.89 -11.40 11.82
CA THR A 2 5.57 -11.76 10.57
C THR A 2 5.00 -11.00 9.38
N LYS A 3 5.71 -11.02 8.24
CA LYS A 3 5.24 -10.38 7.00
C LYS A 3 3.92 -10.98 6.50
N ASP A 4 3.78 -12.30 6.56
CA ASP A 4 2.57 -13.00 6.10
C ASP A 4 1.36 -12.68 6.99
N GLU A 5 1.58 -12.58 8.31
CA GLU A 5 0.54 -12.10 9.24
C GLU A 5 0.14 -10.66 8.91
N MET A 6 1.11 -9.78 8.64
CA MET A 6 0.84 -8.38 8.26
C MET A 6 0.04 -8.31 6.96
N GLN A 7 0.42 -9.07 5.93
CA GLN A 7 -0.32 -9.13 4.67
C GLN A 7 -1.74 -9.65 4.88
N SER A 8 -1.90 -10.76 5.62
CA SER A 8 -3.23 -11.30 5.92
C SER A 8 -4.10 -10.29 6.68
N THR A 9 -3.55 -9.60 7.67
CA THR A 9 -4.28 -8.56 8.42
C THR A 9 -4.69 -7.42 7.49
N LEU A 10 -3.76 -6.90 6.68
CA LEU A 10 -4.05 -5.80 5.75
C LEU A 10 -5.13 -6.18 4.72
N SER A 11 -5.03 -7.37 4.12
CA SER A 11 -6.01 -7.85 3.13
C SER A 11 -7.40 -8.06 3.74
N GLN A 12 -7.49 -8.48 5.01
CA GLN A 12 -8.77 -8.56 5.73
C GLN A 12 -9.42 -7.18 5.92
N HIS A 13 -8.63 -6.15 6.25
CA HIS A 13 -9.13 -4.80 6.37
C HIS A 13 -9.56 -4.23 5.01
N LEU A 14 -8.80 -4.48 3.94
CA LEU A 14 -9.19 -4.09 2.59
C LEU A 14 -10.45 -4.79 2.08
N ALA A 15 -10.71 -6.03 2.53
CA ALA A 15 -11.92 -6.78 2.15
C ALA A 15 -13.21 -6.04 2.51
N LYS A 16 -13.23 -5.24 3.59
CA LYS A 16 -14.35 -4.35 3.93
C LYS A 16 -14.69 -3.42 2.76
N PHE A 17 -13.69 -2.80 2.15
CA PHE A 17 -13.88 -1.83 1.07
C PHE A 17 -14.12 -2.48 -0.29
N ARG A 18 -13.66 -3.72 -0.47
CA ARG A 18 -14.06 -4.54 -1.64
C ARG A 18 -15.58 -4.79 -1.69
N THR A 19 -16.30 -4.71 -0.56
CA THR A 19 -17.78 -4.83 -0.52
C THR A 19 -18.52 -3.53 -0.81
N TRP A 20 -17.82 -2.40 -0.90
CA TRP A 20 -18.45 -1.12 -1.17
C TRP A 20 -18.76 -0.98 -2.65
N THR A 21 -19.81 -0.24 -2.96
CA THR A 21 -20.10 0.16 -4.33
C THR A 21 -19.13 1.25 -4.78
N TYR A 22 -18.89 1.34 -6.10
CA TYR A 22 -18.12 2.42 -6.69
C TYR A 22 -18.65 3.81 -6.26
N ALA A 23 -19.97 3.98 -6.17
CA ALA A 23 -20.58 5.23 -5.74
C ALA A 23 -20.19 5.63 -4.30
N GLN A 24 -20.15 4.67 -3.38
CA GLN A 24 -19.71 4.92 -2.00
C GLN A 24 -18.23 5.30 -1.95
N LEU A 25 -17.38 4.61 -2.70
CA LEU A 25 -15.96 4.94 -2.79
C LEU A 25 -15.75 6.32 -3.41
N ALA A 26 -16.45 6.64 -4.51
CA ALA A 26 -16.38 7.93 -5.19
C ALA A 26 -16.79 9.09 -4.26
N GLU A 27 -17.84 8.90 -3.46
CA GLU A 27 -18.26 9.87 -2.46
C GLU A 27 -17.16 10.15 -1.43
N ARG A 28 -16.51 9.10 -0.91
CA ARG A 28 -15.35 9.26 0.00
C ARG A 28 -14.22 10.03 -0.67
N VAL A 29 -13.81 9.64 -1.88
CA VAL A 29 -12.72 10.31 -2.62
C VAL A 29 -13.00 11.80 -2.78
N VAL A 30 -14.25 12.19 -3.05
CA VAL A 30 -14.63 13.61 -3.18
C VAL A 30 -14.63 14.33 -1.84
N ARG A 31 -15.17 13.70 -0.78
CA ARG A 31 -15.27 14.32 0.55
C ARG A 31 -13.88 14.48 1.19
N ASP A 32 -13.10 13.42 1.18
CA ASP A 32 -11.87 13.29 1.98
C ASP A 32 -10.68 14.06 1.33
N ARG A 33 -10.76 14.37 0.02
CA ARG A 33 -9.76 15.18 -0.72
C ARG A 33 -9.48 16.55 -0.09
N ARG A 34 -10.42 17.12 0.67
CA ARG A 34 -10.27 18.46 1.27
C ARG A 34 -9.61 18.45 2.64
N GLU A 35 -9.65 17.33 3.34
CA GLU A 35 -9.26 17.25 4.76
C GLU A 35 -7.96 16.47 4.97
N HIS A 36 -7.33 15.95 3.90
CA HIS A 36 -6.24 14.97 3.99
C HIS A 36 -6.64 13.73 4.81
N ASP A 37 -7.93 13.44 4.84
CA ASP A 37 -8.47 12.31 5.56
C ASP A 37 -8.20 11.03 4.78
N CYS A 38 -7.69 10.03 5.50
CA CYS A 38 -7.69 8.67 5.02
C CYS A 38 -9.10 8.08 5.10
N LEU A 39 -9.35 7.05 4.31
CA LEU A 39 -10.62 6.34 4.31
C LEU A 39 -10.83 5.56 5.63
N ASP A 40 -9.75 5.05 6.21
CA ASP A 40 -9.73 4.45 7.55
C ASP A 40 -8.31 4.53 8.16
N HIS A 41 -8.23 4.68 9.48
CA HIS A 41 -6.99 4.61 10.25
C HIS A 41 -7.23 3.70 11.45
N LEU A 42 -6.43 2.64 11.57
CA LEU A 42 -6.59 1.65 12.61
C LEU A 42 -5.28 1.37 13.32
N GLU A 43 -5.35 1.13 14.62
CA GLU A 43 -4.24 0.62 15.43
C GLU A 43 -4.62 -0.74 16.01
N GLY A 44 -3.63 -1.60 16.21
CA GLY A 44 -3.83 -2.88 16.85
C GLY A 44 -2.59 -3.39 17.56
N THR A 45 -2.77 -4.48 18.31
CA THR A 45 -1.69 -5.16 19.03
C THR A 45 -1.84 -6.67 18.81
N VAL A 46 -0.77 -7.32 18.37
CA VAL A 46 -0.75 -8.80 18.31
C VAL A 46 -0.52 -9.38 19.71
N PRO A 47 -0.87 -10.65 19.98
CA PRO A 47 -0.75 -11.24 21.33
C PRO A 47 0.65 -11.18 21.96
N GLU A 48 1.71 -11.11 21.14
CA GLU A 48 3.10 -10.97 21.59
C GLU A 48 3.47 -9.54 22.02
N GLY A 49 2.55 -8.58 21.89
CA GLY A 49 2.72 -7.19 22.33
C GLY A 49 3.22 -6.22 21.27
N THR A 50 3.54 -6.67 20.05
CA THR A 50 3.86 -5.77 18.94
C THR A 50 2.62 -4.97 18.52
N THR A 51 2.72 -3.65 18.52
CA THR A 51 1.70 -2.76 17.99
C THR A 51 1.88 -2.56 16.50
N TYR A 52 0.78 -2.30 15.80
CA TYR A 52 0.79 -1.96 14.38
C TYR A 52 -0.23 -0.86 14.09
N GLN A 53 -0.01 -0.16 12.99
CA GLN A 53 -0.92 0.83 12.44
C GLN A 53 -1.25 0.46 11.00
N ILE A 54 -2.50 0.68 10.60
CA ILE A 54 -2.99 0.56 9.24
C ILE A 54 -3.57 1.90 8.81
N GLU A 55 -3.18 2.36 7.63
CA GLU A 55 -3.78 3.50 6.96
C GLU A 55 -4.37 3.04 5.63
N ILE A 56 -5.64 3.37 5.37
CA ILE A 56 -6.34 3.01 4.13
C ILE A 56 -6.76 4.28 3.42
N ASN A 57 -6.34 4.42 2.18
CA ASN A 57 -6.57 5.59 1.35
C ASN A 57 -7.35 5.20 0.09
N ALA A 58 -8.20 6.11 -0.40
CA ALA A 58 -8.87 5.94 -1.69
C ALA A 58 -8.70 7.20 -2.54
N PHE A 59 -8.42 7.00 -3.82
CA PHE A 59 -8.24 8.10 -4.77
C PHE A 59 -8.54 7.65 -6.20
N TRP A 60 -8.73 8.62 -7.09
CA TRP A 60 -8.83 8.37 -8.53
C TRP A 60 -7.48 7.85 -9.04
N ASP A 61 -7.45 6.68 -9.67
CA ASP A 61 -6.20 5.99 -10.05
C ASP A 61 -5.40 6.76 -11.13
N ASP A 62 -6.09 7.23 -12.17
CA ASP A 62 -5.50 7.98 -13.30
C ASP A 62 -6.13 9.37 -13.46
N LYS A 63 -7.46 9.41 -13.57
CA LYS A 63 -8.22 10.64 -13.84
C LYS A 63 -9.44 10.78 -12.94
N PRO A 64 -9.88 12.02 -12.64
CA PRO A 64 -11.11 12.25 -11.89
C PRO A 64 -12.31 11.52 -12.51
N HIS A 65 -13.12 10.88 -11.67
CA HIS A 65 -14.31 10.11 -12.05
C HIS A 65 -14.02 8.86 -12.92
N GLY A 66 -12.76 8.42 -13.01
CA GLY A 66 -12.37 7.13 -13.57
C GLY A 66 -12.33 6.03 -12.51
N ASP A 67 -11.45 5.06 -12.69
CA ASP A 67 -11.28 3.97 -11.72
C ASP A 67 -10.79 4.51 -10.36
N ILE A 68 -11.22 3.85 -9.28
CA ILE A 68 -10.81 4.18 -7.93
C ILE A 68 -9.82 3.14 -7.45
N ARG A 69 -8.66 3.58 -7.00
CA ARG A 69 -7.73 2.76 -6.25
C ARG A 69 -7.98 2.92 -4.75
N VAL A 70 -8.01 1.80 -4.05
CA VAL A 70 -7.96 1.75 -2.59
C VAL A 70 -6.66 1.09 -2.19
N CYS A 71 -5.80 1.81 -1.46
CA CYS A 71 -4.52 1.34 -0.96
C CYS A 71 -4.58 1.19 0.55
N GLY A 72 -3.90 0.17 1.06
CA GLY A 72 -3.64 0.00 2.47
C GLY A 72 -2.14 -0.08 2.73
N ASP A 73 -1.70 0.60 3.78
CA ASP A 73 -0.34 0.58 4.29
C ASP A 73 -0.36 0.06 5.73
N LEU A 74 0.45 -0.94 6.06
CA LEU A 74 0.60 -1.44 7.43
C LEU A 74 2.05 -1.29 7.89
N SER A 75 2.23 -0.70 9.08
CA SER A 75 3.53 -0.54 9.73
C SER A 75 3.50 -1.12 11.15
N ALA A 76 4.49 -1.92 11.52
CA ALA A 76 4.69 -2.38 12.88
C ALA A 76 5.57 -1.41 13.68
N ASP A 77 5.35 -1.33 14.99
CA ASP A 77 6.20 -0.57 15.92
C ASP A 77 7.32 -1.48 16.49
N PRO A 78 8.60 -1.05 16.48
CA PRO A 78 9.11 0.22 15.97
C PRO A 78 9.22 0.28 14.45
N GLN A 79 8.78 1.42 13.91
CA GLN A 79 8.97 1.76 12.51
C GLN A 79 10.46 1.77 12.15
N LYS A 80 10.76 1.28 10.94
CA LYS A 80 12.13 1.24 10.42
C LYS A 80 12.71 2.66 10.35
N ARG A 81 13.97 2.79 10.77
CA ARG A 81 14.73 4.04 10.67
C ARG A 81 15.87 3.86 9.68
N LEU A 82 16.07 4.80 8.77
CA LEU A 82 17.26 4.81 7.93
C LEU A 82 18.45 5.28 8.75
N LEU A 83 19.58 4.57 8.62
CA LEU A 83 20.81 4.82 9.37
C LEU A 83 20.62 4.81 10.91
N GLY A 84 19.52 4.26 11.41
CA GLY A 84 19.21 4.17 12.85
C GLY A 84 18.65 5.45 13.49
N PHE A 85 18.58 6.59 12.77
CA PHE A 85 18.10 7.86 13.33
C PHE A 85 17.21 8.68 12.41
N LEU A 86 17.23 8.46 11.09
CA LEU A 86 16.32 9.16 10.19
C LEU A 86 14.97 8.43 10.18
N PRO A 87 13.87 9.08 10.57
CA PRO A 87 12.55 8.51 10.39
C PRO A 87 12.30 8.35 8.89
N ILE A 88 12.14 7.11 8.44
CA ILE A 88 11.59 6.82 7.12
C ILE A 88 10.25 6.18 7.36
N TYR A 89 9.21 6.84 6.89
CA TYR A 89 7.90 6.23 6.80
C TYR A 89 7.87 5.35 5.55
N THR A 90 8.24 4.08 5.72
CA THR A 90 8.02 3.04 4.73
C THR A 90 7.16 1.98 5.38
N PRO A 91 5.95 1.69 4.86
CA PRO A 91 5.14 0.60 5.37
C PRO A 91 5.88 -0.73 5.26
N ASP A 92 5.64 -1.62 6.21
CA ASP A 92 6.19 -2.98 6.20
C ASP A 92 5.53 -3.82 5.11
N VAL A 93 4.23 -3.62 4.89
CA VAL A 93 3.47 -4.23 3.80
C VAL A 93 2.48 -3.23 3.22
N THR A 94 2.26 -3.32 1.92
CA THR A 94 1.24 -2.57 1.18
C THR A 94 0.38 -3.53 0.39
N ASP A 95 -0.90 -3.22 0.25
CA ASP A 95 -1.83 -3.97 -0.60
C ASP A 95 -2.82 -2.96 -1.22
N SER A 96 -3.37 -3.25 -2.39
CA SER A 96 -4.31 -2.37 -3.05
C SER A 96 -5.23 -3.10 -4.01
N PHE A 97 -6.38 -2.49 -4.28
CA PHE A 97 -7.26 -2.91 -5.36
C PHE A 97 -7.81 -1.73 -6.16
N ILE A 98 -8.25 -2.02 -7.38
CA ILE A 98 -8.86 -1.04 -8.28
C ILE A 98 -10.31 -1.46 -8.59
N MET A 99 -11.23 -0.50 -8.50
CA MET A 99 -12.64 -0.66 -8.85
C MET A 99 -13.02 0.29 -9.98
N SER A 100 -13.57 -0.25 -11.07
CA SER A 100 -14.07 0.54 -12.19
C SER A 100 -15.47 1.11 -11.91
N PRO A 101 -15.91 2.13 -12.68
CA PRO A 101 -17.22 2.76 -12.52
C PRO A 101 -18.43 1.83 -12.61
N ASP A 102 -18.31 0.72 -13.33
CA ASP A 102 -19.35 -0.31 -13.44
C ASP A 102 -19.37 -1.29 -12.25
N GLY A 103 -18.47 -1.10 -11.27
CA GLY A 103 -18.32 -1.94 -10.09
C GLY A 103 -17.48 -3.20 -10.33
N THR A 104 -16.89 -3.35 -11.52
CA THR A 104 -15.98 -4.46 -11.81
C THR A 104 -14.66 -4.28 -11.06
N PHE A 105 -14.12 -5.39 -10.57
CA PHE A 105 -12.79 -5.43 -10.00
C PHE A 105 -11.74 -5.48 -11.11
N VAL A 106 -10.81 -4.53 -11.13
CA VAL A 106 -9.87 -4.34 -12.26
C VAL A 106 -8.50 -4.99 -12.00
N GLY A 107 -8.06 -5.14 -10.73
CA GLY A 107 -6.81 -5.83 -10.37
C GLY A 107 -6.26 -5.50 -8.97
N GLU A 108 -5.16 -6.18 -8.60
CA GLU A 108 -4.33 -5.95 -7.40
C GLU A 108 -2.87 -5.73 -7.84
N ASP A 109 -2.13 -4.83 -7.20
CA ASP A 109 -0.69 -4.70 -7.41
C ASP A 109 0.05 -5.80 -6.62
N GLU A 110 0.32 -6.94 -7.25
CA GLU A 110 1.39 -7.84 -6.80
C GLU A 110 2.73 -7.17 -7.08
N ARG A 111 3.25 -6.39 -6.12
CA ARG A 111 4.65 -5.95 -6.21
C ARG A 111 5.56 -7.03 -5.63
N ASP A 112 6.12 -7.82 -6.54
CA ASP A 112 7.45 -8.38 -6.40
C ASP A 112 8.41 -7.28 -5.92
N ILE A 113 9.00 -7.49 -4.75
CA ILE A 113 10.08 -6.64 -4.26
C ILE A 113 11.25 -6.85 -5.20
N ALA A 114 11.56 -5.85 -6.03
CA ALA A 114 12.81 -5.82 -6.78
C ALA A 114 13.96 -5.97 -5.79
N GLU A 115 14.69 -7.09 -5.87
CA GLU A 115 15.92 -7.26 -5.09
C GLU A 115 16.92 -6.15 -5.45
N PRO A 116 17.56 -5.50 -4.47
CA PRO A 116 18.58 -4.50 -4.76
C PRO A 116 19.88 -5.23 -5.09
N GLY A 117 20.12 -5.56 -6.37
CA GLY A 117 21.29 -6.39 -6.67
C GLY A 117 21.62 -6.65 -8.12
N ALA A 118 21.85 -5.61 -8.94
CA ALA A 118 22.77 -5.72 -10.07
C ALA A 118 23.22 -4.33 -10.54
N GLY A 119 24.24 -3.77 -9.88
CA GLY A 119 25.05 -2.74 -10.54
C GLY A 119 25.72 -3.35 -11.78
N PRO A 120 25.85 -2.60 -12.89
CA PRO A 120 26.50 -3.12 -14.08
C PRO A 120 27.97 -3.42 -13.77
N ASN A 121 28.31 -4.70 -13.91
CA ASN A 121 29.64 -5.24 -13.70
C ASN A 121 30.56 -4.68 -14.80
N GLU A 122 31.50 -3.85 -14.38
CA GLU A 122 32.62 -3.38 -15.17
C GLU A 122 33.50 -4.59 -15.55
N ARG A 123 33.36 -5.09 -16.78
CA ARG A 123 34.37 -5.85 -17.53
C ARG A 123 33.82 -6.21 -18.91
N GLU A 124 34.24 -5.47 -19.92
CA GLU A 124 34.78 -6.11 -21.12
C GLU A 124 35.80 -5.17 -21.77
N ARG A 125 37.07 -5.55 -21.61
CA ARG A 125 38.16 -5.09 -22.47
C ARG A 125 37.96 -5.80 -23.80
N GLY A 126 37.65 -5.04 -24.85
CA GLY A 126 37.67 -5.50 -26.22
C GLY A 126 38.60 -4.63 -27.05
N HIS A 127 39.81 -5.11 -27.30
CA HIS A 127 40.68 -4.66 -28.39
C HIS A 127 39.99 -4.93 -29.74
N ALA A 128 40.02 -3.95 -30.63
CA ALA A 128 40.07 -4.10 -32.08
C ALA A 128 40.77 -2.85 -32.60
N SER A 129 42.09 -2.95 -32.86
CA SER A 129 42.70 -3.02 -34.21
C SER A 129 42.45 -1.78 -35.05
#